data_AF-A0A3A8PHM4-F1
#
_entry.id   AF-A0A3A8PHM4-F1
#
_cell.length_a   1.000
_cell.length_b   1.000
_cell.length_c   1.000
_cell.angle_alpha   90.00
_cell.angle_beta   90.00
_cell.angle_gamma   90.00
#
_symmetry.space_group_name_H-M   'P 1'
#
loop_
_entity.id
_entity.type
_entity.pdbx_description
1 polymer ?
#
loop_
_entity_poly.entity_id
_entity_poly.type
_entity_poly.pdbx_seq_one_letter_code
_entity_poly.pdbx_strand_id
1 'polypeptide(L)'
;MSVRSVASFLRASSGRLALGALLGLLLFAAETAWLLKAGVVGVDIPLDGPYAALAAAVRPLLPGVILRVAAVYAIAGGLLGLAAAVMARAWTRRSGWVSWAVLVPHWGALLLFWAWDRALARPALFDDLPAVRPVLAWLVDHGEPWQARAAAGAWVAVHLAVLSVRGARALRRRVRSGGPE
;
A
#
# COMPACT_ATOMS: atom_id res chain seq x y z
N MET A 1 -13.32 -15.78 24.09
CA MET A 1 -13.15 -14.33 23.86
C MET A 1 -14.47 -13.64 24.20
N SER A 2 -14.47 -12.64 25.08
CA SER A 2 -15.69 -11.91 25.48
C SER A 2 -16.25 -11.07 24.33
N VAL A 3 -17.58 -10.96 24.20
CA VAL A 3 -18.28 -10.15 23.19
C VAL A 3 -17.80 -8.68 23.19
N ARG A 4 -17.42 -8.15 24.36
CA ARG A 4 -16.85 -6.78 24.49
C ARG A 4 -15.47 -6.65 23.86
N SER A 5 -14.68 -7.73 23.81
CA SER A 5 -13.37 -7.76 23.15
C SER A 5 -13.48 -7.76 21.63
N VAL A 6 -14.55 -8.35 21.08
CA VAL A 6 -14.79 -8.36 19.63
C VAL A 6 -15.29 -7.00 19.18
N ALA A 7 -16.24 -6.41 19.91
CA ALA A 7 -16.77 -5.08 19.61
C ALA A 7 -15.69 -3.97 19.65
N SER A 8 -14.78 -4.00 20.64
CA SER A 8 -13.68 -3.04 20.71
C SER A 8 -12.65 -3.24 19.59
N PHE A 9 -12.39 -4.49 19.20
CA PHE A 9 -11.52 -4.80 18.06
C PHE A 9 -12.13 -4.30 16.74
N LEU A 10 -13.42 -4.53 16.51
CA LEU A 10 -14.11 -4.06 15.32
C LEU A 10 -14.14 -2.53 15.23
N ARG A 11 -14.41 -1.84 16.35
CA ARG A 11 -14.43 -0.37 16.41
C ARG A 11 -13.05 0.26 16.22
N ALA A 12 -12.00 -0.37 16.75
CA ALA A 12 -10.63 0.06 16.49
C ALA A 12 -10.22 -0.18 15.03
N SER A 13 -10.63 -1.32 14.46
CA SER A 13 -10.33 -1.69 13.07
C SER A 13 -11.08 -0.79 12.08
N SER A 14 -12.33 -0.42 12.36
CA SER A 14 -13.09 0.50 11.51
C SER A 14 -12.48 1.89 11.47
N GLY A 15 -11.99 2.42 12.60
CA GLY A 15 -11.28 3.71 12.63
C GLY A 15 -9.99 3.69 11.81
N ARG A 16 -9.23 2.59 11.85
CA ARG A 16 -7.99 2.41 11.08
C ARG A 16 -8.25 2.22 9.58
N LEU A 17 -9.33 1.52 9.23
CA LEU A 17 -9.78 1.35 7.86
C LEU A 17 -10.26 2.69 7.28
N ALA A 18 -11.06 3.44 8.04
CA ALA A 18 -11.52 4.77 7.63
C ALA A 18 -10.35 5.75 7.46
N LEU A 19 -9.39 5.76 8.38
CA LEU A 19 -8.18 6.60 8.27
C LEU A 19 -7.36 6.20 7.03
N GLY A 20 -7.16 4.90 6.80
CA GLY A 20 -6.48 4.40 5.62
C GLY A 20 -7.18 4.81 4.32
N ALA A 21 -8.51 4.66 4.27
CA ALA A 21 -9.31 5.05 3.11
C ALA A 21 -9.25 6.56 2.86
N LEU A 22 -9.32 7.37 3.92
CA LEU A 22 -9.15 8.82 3.85
C LEU A 22 -7.78 9.20 3.29
N LEU A 23 -6.71 8.58 3.79
CA LEU A 23 -5.35 8.80 3.27
C LEU A 23 -5.21 8.39 1.80
N GLY A 24 -5.85 7.30 1.40
CA GLY A 24 -5.92 6.89 -0.01
C GLY A 24 -6.63 7.94 -0.88
N LEU A 25 -7.75 8.48 -0.42
CA LEU A 25 -8.47 9.56 -1.11
C LEU A 25 -7.66 10.87 -1.16
N LEU A 26 -6.94 11.21 -0.08
CA LEU A 26 -6.05 12.37 -0.06
C LEU A 26 -4.89 12.20 -1.05
N LEU A 27 -4.32 11.00 -1.16
CA LEU A 27 -3.29 10.69 -2.15
C LEU A 27 -3.84 10.87 -3.58
N PHE A 28 -5.01 10.32 -3.86
CA PHE A 28 -5.70 10.52 -5.14
C PHE A 28 -5.91 12.02 -5.44
N ALA A 29 -6.37 12.80 -4.46
CA ALA A 29 -6.57 14.23 -4.63
C ALA A 29 -5.26 14.99 -4.88
N ALA A 30 -4.19 14.65 -4.15
CA ALA A 30 -2.87 15.26 -4.31
C ALA A 30 -2.24 14.95 -5.67
N GLU A 31 -2.34 13.70 -6.11
CA GLU A 31 -1.88 13.25 -7.43
C GLU A 31 -2.66 13.95 -8.55
N THR A 32 -3.99 14.01 -8.43
CA THR A 32 -4.85 14.74 -9.38
C THR A 32 -4.45 16.22 -9.44
N ALA A 33 -4.26 16.88 -8.29
CA ALA A 33 -3.84 18.28 -8.24
C ALA A 33 -2.47 18.51 -8.87
N TRP A 34 -1.52 17.59 -8.65
CA TRP A 34 -0.18 17.69 -9.22
C TRP A 34 -0.19 17.48 -10.74
N LEU A 35 -0.94 16.50 -11.23
CA LEU A 35 -1.12 16.25 -12.67
C LEU A 35 -1.78 17.44 -13.37
N LEU A 36 -2.79 18.05 -12.74
CA LEU A 36 -3.42 19.27 -13.25
C LEU A 36 -2.44 20.45 -13.28
N LYS A 37 -1.64 20.63 -12.22
CA LYS A 37 -0.62 21.69 -12.16
C LYS A 37 0.51 21.50 -13.17
N ALA A 38 0.88 20.25 -13.46
CA ALA A 38 1.96 19.93 -14.38
C ALA A 38 1.55 20.01 -15.86
N GLY A 39 0.27 20.32 -16.17
CA GLY A 39 -0.24 20.38 -17.54
C GLY A 39 -0.32 19.02 -18.25
N VAL A 40 0.07 17.93 -17.57
CA VAL A 40 0.18 16.56 -18.11
C VAL A 40 -1.19 15.99 -18.50
N VAL A 41 -2.28 16.55 -17.98
CA VAL A 41 -3.67 16.14 -18.28
C VAL A 41 -4.16 16.68 -19.64
N GLY A 42 -3.29 17.25 -20.46
CA GLY A 42 -3.67 17.80 -21.77
C GLY A 42 -4.50 19.09 -21.67
N VAL A 43 -4.45 19.76 -20.51
CA VAL A 43 -5.18 21.01 -20.24
C VAL A 43 -4.61 22.18 -21.07
N ASP A 44 -3.36 22.07 -21.50
CA ASP A 44 -2.68 23.05 -22.38
C ASP A 44 -2.41 22.52 -23.80
N ILE A 45 -2.93 21.34 -24.16
CA ILE A 45 -2.86 20.86 -25.55
C ILE A 45 -4.03 21.50 -26.28
N PRO A 46 -3.81 22.29 -27.35
CA PRO A 46 -4.89 22.77 -28.19
C PRO A 46 -5.61 21.54 -28.79
N LEU A 47 -6.74 21.19 -28.19
CA LEU A 47 -7.61 20.12 -28.66
C LEU A 47 -8.39 20.66 -29.86
N ASP A 48 -7.71 20.75 -30.99
CA ASP A 48 -8.33 21.11 -32.27
C ASP A 48 -8.66 19.84 -33.08
N GLY A 49 -9.78 19.89 -33.82
CA GLY A 49 -10.19 18.84 -34.75
C GLY A 49 -10.62 17.51 -34.10
N PRO A 50 -10.19 16.34 -34.61
CA PRO A 50 -10.75 15.03 -34.24
C PRO A 50 -10.55 14.65 -32.75
N TYR A 51 -9.54 15.20 -32.07
CA TYR A 51 -9.34 14.99 -30.63
C TYR A 51 -10.37 15.73 -29.76
N ALA A 52 -10.90 16.86 -30.22
CA ALA A 52 -11.98 17.58 -29.55
C ALA A 52 -13.29 16.78 -29.58
N ALA A 53 -13.59 16.16 -30.72
CA ALA A 53 -14.76 15.29 -30.89
C ALA A 53 -14.66 14.04 -30.01
N LEU A 54 -13.46 13.44 -29.92
CA LEU A 54 -13.21 12.32 -29.01
C LEU A 54 -13.33 12.75 -27.54
N ALA A 55 -12.74 13.89 -27.15
CA ALA A 55 -12.86 14.42 -25.80
C ALA A 55 -14.33 14.70 -25.43
N ALA A 56 -15.12 15.26 -26.35
CA ALA A 56 -16.55 15.48 -26.15
C ALA A 56 -17.34 14.17 -25.98
N ALA A 57 -16.99 13.12 -26.73
CA ALA A 57 -17.60 11.80 -26.60
C ALA A 57 -17.23 11.08 -25.29
N VAL A 58 -16.01 11.30 -24.79
CA VAL A 58 -15.49 10.65 -23.56
C VAL A 58 -15.85 11.42 -22.29
N ARG A 59 -16.10 12.73 -22.37
CA ARG A 59 -16.45 13.61 -21.23
C ARG A 59 -17.57 13.08 -20.32
N PRO A 60 -18.66 12.48 -20.83
CA PRO A 60 -19.72 11.92 -19.98
C PRO A 60 -19.27 10.69 -19.17
N LEU A 61 -18.23 9.99 -19.63
CA LEU A 61 -17.69 8.79 -18.98
C LEU A 61 -16.66 9.13 -17.89
N LEU A 62 -16.03 10.31 -17.97
CA LEU A 62 -14.99 10.75 -17.03
C LEU A 62 -15.42 10.68 -15.55
N PRO A 63 -16.62 11.12 -15.14
CA PRO A 63 -17.02 11.04 -13.73
C PRO A 63 -17.05 9.60 -13.21
N GLY A 64 -17.52 8.67 -14.06
CA GLY A 64 -17.57 7.25 -13.72
C GLY A 64 -16.17 6.63 -13.61
N VAL A 65 -15.25 7.02 -14.49
CA VAL A 65 -13.84 6.58 -14.42
C VAL A 65 -13.16 7.13 -13.18
N ILE A 66 -13.32 8.44 -12.91
CA ILE A 66 -12.76 9.11 -11.72
C ILE A 66 -13.26 8.43 -10.45
N LEU A 67 -14.56 8.15 -10.35
CA LEU A 67 -15.14 7.49 -9.18
C LEU A 67 -14.57 6.08 -8.97
N ARG A 68 -14.38 5.30 -10.04
CA ARG A 68 -13.76 3.97 -9.96
C ARG A 68 -12.32 4.06 -9.48
N VAL A 69 -11.53 4.99 -10.00
CA VAL A 69 -10.14 5.20 -9.57
C VAL A 69 -10.11 5.64 -8.11
N ALA A 70 -10.93 6.61 -7.72
CA ALA A 70 -11.04 7.06 -6.33
C ALA A 70 -11.44 5.91 -5.38
N ALA A 71 -12.37 5.03 -5.80
CA ALA A 71 -12.76 3.85 -5.05
C ALA A 71 -11.59 2.86 -4.87
N VAL A 72 -10.79 2.64 -5.92
CA VAL A 72 -9.58 1.80 -5.83
C VAL A 72 -8.59 2.38 -4.81
N TYR A 73 -8.34 3.69 -4.84
CA TYR A 73 -7.47 4.37 -3.86
C TYR A 73 -8.02 4.26 -2.43
N ALA A 74 -9.33 4.43 -2.24
CA ALA A 74 -9.97 4.28 -0.93
C ALA A 74 -9.86 2.85 -0.39
N ILE A 75 -10.13 1.84 -1.23
CA ILE A 75 -10.05 0.43 -0.85
C ILE A 75 -8.60 0.06 -0.55
N ALA A 76 -7.66 0.40 -1.43
CA ALA A 76 -6.24 0.14 -1.23
C ALA A 76 -5.73 0.82 0.05
N GLY A 77 -6.05 2.10 0.24
CA GLY A 77 -5.71 2.85 1.46
C GLY A 77 -6.29 2.20 2.72
N GLY A 78 -7.55 1.77 2.68
CA GLY A 78 -8.19 1.07 3.80
C GLY A 78 -7.52 -0.26 4.15
N LEU A 79 -7.17 -1.06 3.14
CA LEU A 79 -6.43 -2.33 3.31
C LEU A 79 -5.02 -2.09 3.87
N LEU A 80 -4.31 -1.08 3.36
CA LEU A 80 -3.00 -0.67 3.88
C LEU A 80 -3.10 -0.22 5.34
N GLY A 81 -4.09 0.60 5.69
CA GLY A 81 -4.36 1.05 7.05
C GLY A 81 -4.63 -0.11 8.01
N LEU A 82 -5.41 -1.11 7.56
CA LEU A 82 -5.70 -2.32 8.32
C LEU A 82 -4.45 -3.20 8.52
N ALA A 83 -3.67 -3.41 7.46
CA ALA A 83 -2.42 -4.17 7.54
C ALA A 83 -1.40 -3.46 8.45
N ALA A 84 -1.28 -2.13 8.37
CA ALA A 84 -0.40 -1.34 9.22
C ALA A 84 -0.82 -1.45 10.68
N ALA A 85 -2.13 -1.44 10.93
CA ALA A 85 -2.73 -1.63 12.23
C ALA A 85 -2.46 -3.02 12.85
N VAL A 86 -2.56 -4.08 12.06
CA VAL A 86 -2.24 -5.45 12.47
C VAL A 86 -0.74 -5.56 12.77
N MET A 87 0.10 -5.03 11.88
CA MET A 87 1.56 -5.08 12.04
C MET A 87 2.01 -4.27 13.26
N ALA A 88 1.49 -3.06 13.45
CA ALA A 88 1.73 -2.26 14.64
C ALA A 88 1.34 -3.03 15.90
N ARG A 89 0.17 -3.68 15.93
CA ARG A 89 -0.26 -4.48 17.10
C ARG A 89 0.65 -5.68 17.36
N ALA A 90 1.22 -6.26 16.31
CA ALA A 90 2.11 -7.42 16.38
C ALA A 90 3.53 -7.04 16.83
N TRP A 91 4.01 -5.85 16.46
CA TRP A 91 5.39 -5.41 16.71
C TRP A 91 5.54 -4.38 17.84
N THR A 92 4.48 -3.71 18.26
CA THR A 92 4.55 -2.62 19.24
C THR A 92 3.95 -3.03 20.58
N ARG A 93 4.83 -3.47 21.49
CA ARG A 93 4.60 -3.27 22.94
C ARG A 93 5.19 -1.95 23.44
N ARG A 94 6.03 -1.29 22.63
CA ARG A 94 6.59 0.04 22.89
C ARG A 94 5.91 1.03 21.95
N SER A 95 5.17 1.98 22.51
CA SER A 95 4.73 3.18 21.79
C SER A 95 5.96 4.05 21.49
N GLY A 96 5.99 4.69 20.32
CA GLY A 96 7.02 5.68 19.98
C GLY A 96 7.75 5.42 18.66
N TRP A 97 8.78 6.22 18.41
CA TRP A 97 9.57 6.28 17.17
C TRP A 97 10.13 4.94 16.68
N VAL A 98 10.45 4.01 17.58
CA VAL A 98 10.95 2.67 17.22
C VAL A 98 9.90 1.86 16.45
N SER A 99 8.61 2.06 16.72
CA SER A 99 7.54 1.47 15.92
C SER A 99 7.59 1.97 14.48
N TRP A 100 7.70 3.29 14.31
CA TRP A 100 7.73 3.93 13.00
C TRP A 100 8.96 3.50 12.21
N ALA A 101 10.11 3.41 12.88
CA ALA A 101 11.37 2.94 12.29
C ALA A 101 11.32 1.49 11.78
N VAL A 102 10.37 0.67 12.25
CA VAL A 102 10.17 -0.70 11.73
C VAL A 102 9.03 -0.75 10.71
N LEU A 103 7.94 -0.04 10.98
CA LEU A 103 6.74 -0.06 10.14
C LEU A 103 6.99 0.58 8.77
N VAL A 104 7.68 1.73 8.73
CA VAL A 104 7.94 2.46 7.49
C VAL A 104 8.84 1.67 6.54
N PRO A 105 10.00 1.15 6.96
CA PRO A 105 10.81 0.32 6.08
C PRO A 105 10.12 -0.96 5.64
N HIS A 106 9.29 -1.57 6.50
CA HIS A 106 8.53 -2.75 6.13
C HIS A 106 7.55 -2.47 4.98
N TRP A 107 6.79 -1.38 5.08
CA TRP A 107 5.91 -0.95 3.99
C TRP A 107 6.68 -0.53 2.75
N GLY A 108 7.79 0.19 2.92
CA GLY A 108 8.69 0.53 1.82
C GLY A 108 9.18 -0.69 1.08
N ALA A 109 9.61 -1.74 1.80
CA ALA A 109 10.07 -3.00 1.19
C ALA A 109 8.94 -3.71 0.42
N LEU A 110 7.74 -3.81 0.98
CA LEU A 110 6.60 -4.42 0.29
C LEU A 110 6.19 -3.65 -0.97
N LEU A 111 6.16 -2.31 -0.89
CA LEU A 111 5.91 -1.46 -2.06
C LEU A 111 6.99 -1.60 -3.11
N LEU A 112 8.26 -1.74 -2.70
CA LEU A 112 9.37 -1.94 -3.61
C LEU A 112 9.30 -3.31 -4.31
N PHE A 113 8.95 -4.38 -3.60
CA PHE A 113 8.72 -5.69 -4.23
C PHE A 113 7.54 -5.67 -5.19
N TRP A 114 6.47 -4.93 -4.85
CA TRP A 114 5.34 -4.76 -5.76
C TRP A 114 5.72 -3.93 -6.99
N ALA A 115 6.47 -2.84 -6.82
CA ALA A 115 6.98 -2.03 -7.91
C ALA A 115 7.91 -2.85 -8.81
N TRP A 116 8.74 -3.72 -8.24
CA TRP A 116 9.57 -4.67 -8.99
C TRP A 116 8.73 -5.66 -9.81
N ASP A 117 7.73 -6.34 -9.22
CA ASP A 117 6.82 -7.23 -9.97
C ASP A 117 6.14 -6.47 -11.13
N ARG A 118 5.73 -5.22 -10.90
CA ARG A 118 5.10 -4.39 -11.93
C ARG A 118 6.06 -3.90 -13.00
N ALA A 119 7.30 -3.59 -12.65
CA ALA A 119 8.34 -3.21 -13.60
C ALA A 119 8.62 -4.34 -14.60
N LEU A 120 8.65 -5.60 -14.13
CA LEU A 120 8.82 -6.76 -15.00
C LEU A 120 7.57 -7.04 -15.86
N ALA A 121 6.38 -6.96 -15.26
CA ALA A 121 5.14 -7.30 -15.97
C ALA A 121 4.65 -6.21 -16.93
N ARG A 122 4.93 -4.94 -16.64
CA ARG A 122 4.47 -3.76 -17.39
C ARG A 122 5.53 -2.65 -17.34
N PRO A 123 6.61 -2.76 -18.14
CA PRO A 123 7.73 -1.80 -18.11
C PRO A 123 7.29 -0.36 -18.37
N ALA A 124 6.32 -0.18 -19.26
CA ALA A 124 5.79 1.12 -19.67
C ALA A 124 5.18 1.95 -18.52
N LEU A 125 4.88 1.35 -17.35
CA LEU A 125 4.42 2.09 -16.18
C LEU A 125 5.46 3.04 -15.60
N PHE A 126 6.74 2.89 -15.97
CA PHE A 126 7.85 3.64 -15.41
C PHE A 126 8.65 4.42 -16.46
N ASP A 127 8.14 4.51 -17.69
CA ASP A 127 8.84 5.20 -18.80
C ASP A 127 9.08 6.70 -18.52
N ASP A 128 8.21 7.30 -17.71
CA ASP A 128 8.28 8.72 -17.32
C ASP A 128 9.35 9.02 -16.24
N LEU A 129 10.06 7.99 -15.75
CA LEU A 129 11.05 8.12 -14.67
C LEU A 129 12.48 7.93 -15.20
N PRO A 130 13.10 8.99 -15.78
CA PRO A 130 14.42 8.87 -16.42
C PRO A 130 15.52 8.45 -15.45
N ALA A 131 15.39 8.80 -14.16
CA ALA A 131 16.36 8.42 -13.12
C ALA A 131 16.38 6.90 -12.83
N VAL A 132 15.28 6.19 -13.09
CA VAL A 132 15.12 4.77 -12.72
C VAL A 132 15.30 3.86 -13.94
N ARG A 133 15.28 4.44 -15.15
CA ARG A 133 15.46 3.75 -16.43
C ARG A 133 16.63 2.75 -16.49
N PRO A 134 17.87 3.07 -16.06
CA PRO A 134 18.98 2.10 -16.16
C PRO A 134 18.76 0.89 -15.24
N VAL A 135 18.17 1.10 -14.06
CA VAL A 135 17.85 0.03 -13.12
C VAL A 135 16.71 -0.84 -13.65
N LEU A 136 15.69 -0.23 -14.24
CA LEU A 136 14.56 -0.93 -14.84
C LEU A 136 14.98 -1.73 -16.08
N ALA A 137 15.83 -1.17 -16.94
CA ALA A 137 16.39 -1.89 -18.09
C ALA A 137 17.16 -3.13 -17.62
N TRP A 138 18.07 -2.97 -16.65
CA TRP A 138 18.79 -4.09 -16.08
C TRP A 138 17.86 -5.16 -15.48
N LEU A 139 16.83 -4.72 -14.75
CA LEU A 139 15.81 -5.59 -14.17
C LEU A 139 15.00 -6.34 -15.24
N VAL A 140 14.61 -5.69 -16.33
CA VAL A 140 13.88 -6.33 -17.44
C VAL A 140 14.78 -7.33 -18.16
N ASP A 141 16.06 -7.00 -18.34
CA ASP A 141 17.02 -7.84 -19.05
C ASP A 141 17.45 -9.09 -18.26
N HIS A 142 17.44 -9.02 -16.92
CA HIS A 142 17.98 -10.09 -16.05
C HIS A 142 16.98 -10.66 -15.04
N GLY A 143 15.83 -10.02 -14.88
CA GLY A 143 14.87 -10.33 -13.83
C GLY A 143 13.81 -11.32 -14.30
N GLU A 144 13.47 -12.24 -13.40
CA GLU A 144 12.39 -13.18 -13.62
C GLU A 144 11.16 -12.79 -12.77
N PRO A 145 9.92 -12.90 -13.29
CA PRO A 145 8.71 -12.44 -12.59
C PRO A 145 8.50 -13.10 -11.22
N TRP A 146 9.01 -14.31 -11.04
CA TRP A 146 8.89 -15.04 -9.78
C TRP A 146 9.80 -14.48 -8.68
N GLN A 147 10.89 -13.78 -9.01
CA GLN A 147 11.87 -13.28 -8.03
C GLN A 147 11.26 -12.26 -7.08
N ALA A 148 10.51 -11.29 -7.61
CA ALA A 148 9.83 -10.28 -6.81
C ALA A 148 8.81 -10.91 -5.83
N ARG A 149 8.07 -11.92 -6.30
CA ARG A 149 7.08 -12.66 -5.50
C ARG A 149 7.75 -13.52 -4.43
N ALA A 150 8.85 -14.20 -4.78
CA ALA A 150 9.64 -14.99 -3.85
C ALA A 150 10.28 -14.11 -2.77
N ALA A 151 10.83 -12.95 -3.13
CA ALA A 151 11.37 -11.99 -2.18
C ALA A 151 10.31 -11.45 -1.21
N ALA A 152 9.13 -11.06 -1.72
CA ALA A 152 8.00 -10.67 -0.89
C ALA A 152 7.54 -11.81 0.03
N GLY A 153 7.45 -13.04 -0.49
CA GLY A 153 7.09 -14.23 0.28
C GLY A 153 8.08 -14.53 1.40
N ALA A 154 9.38 -14.50 1.11
CA ALA A 154 10.44 -14.68 2.09
C ALA A 154 10.40 -13.59 3.16
N TRP A 155 10.20 -12.32 2.75
CA TRP A 155 10.08 -11.19 3.67
C TRP A 155 8.92 -11.39 4.65
N VAL A 156 7.73 -11.76 4.16
CA VAL A 156 6.56 -12.05 5.00
C VAL A 156 6.83 -13.25 5.91
N ALA A 157 7.42 -14.33 5.39
CA ALA A 157 7.72 -15.54 6.15
C ALA A 157 8.66 -15.25 7.33
N VAL A 158 9.72 -14.45 7.13
CA VAL A 158 10.63 -14.02 8.19
C VAL A 158 9.87 -13.27 9.28
N HIS A 159 8.98 -12.35 8.91
CA HIS A 159 8.19 -11.58 9.88
C HIS A 159 7.22 -12.48 10.66
N LEU A 160 6.55 -13.43 9.98
CA LEU A 160 5.66 -14.40 10.63
C LEU A 160 6.42 -15.34 11.58
N ALA A 161 7.63 -15.76 11.23
CA ALA A 161 8.49 -16.57 12.09
C ALA A 161 8.88 -15.80 13.36
N VAL A 162 9.31 -14.54 13.23
CA VAL A 162 9.63 -13.66 14.37
C VAL A 162 8.41 -13.46 15.27
N LEU A 163 7.23 -13.24 14.69
CA LEU A 163 5.99 -13.08 15.45
C LEU A 163 5.60 -14.35 16.20
N SER A 164 5.70 -15.52 15.55
CA SER A 164 5.42 -16.82 16.16
C SER A 164 6.34 -17.09 17.35
N VAL A 165 7.65 -16.86 17.20
CA VAL A 165 8.64 -17.03 18.28
C VAL A 165 8.36 -16.08 19.45
N ARG A 166 8.04 -14.81 19.17
CA ARG A 166 7.70 -13.83 20.22
C ARG A 166 6.40 -14.19 20.94
N GLY A 167 5.37 -14.63 20.21
CA GLY A 167 4.11 -15.10 20.76
C GLY A 167 4.30 -16.30 21.68
N ALA A 168 5.04 -17.31 21.23
CA ALA A 168 5.37 -18.50 22.02
C ALA A 168 6.13 -18.14 23.31
N ARG A 169 7.12 -17.23 23.24
CA ARG A 169 7.86 -16.75 24.43
C ARG A 169 6.95 -15.99 25.40
N ALA A 170 6.04 -15.15 24.89
CA ALA A 170 5.12 -14.40 25.73
C ALA A 170 4.11 -15.31 26.44
N LEU A 171 3.62 -16.35 25.76
CA LEU A 171 2.73 -17.35 26.35
C LEU A 171 3.45 -18.14 27.47
N ARG A 172 4.67 -18.62 27.21
CA ARG A 172 5.49 -19.32 28.22
C ARG A 172 5.73 -18.47 29.47
N ARG A 173 5.96 -17.16 29.32
CA ARG A 173 6.12 -16.24 30.47
C ARG A 173 4.84 -16.12 31.29
N ARG A 174 3.67 -16.02 30.66
CA ARG A 174 2.37 -15.95 31.35
C ARG A 174 2.04 -17.21 32.13
N VAL A 175 2.35 -18.38 31.55
CA VAL A 175 2.17 -19.68 32.23
C VAL A 175 3.08 -19.78 33.45
N ARG A 176 4.34 -19.30 33.36
CA ARG A 176 5.27 -19.27 34.49
C ARG A 176 4.90 -18.27 35.59
N SER A 177 4.27 -17.14 35.24
CA SER A 177 3.84 -16.11 36.21
C SER A 177 2.47 -16.37 36.82
N GLY A 178 1.73 -17.37 36.34
CA GLY A 178 0.42 -17.77 36.86
C GLY A 178 0.45 -19.12 37.57
N GLY A 179 1.60 -19.48 38.16
CA GLY A 179 1.68 -20.65 39.04
C GLY A 179 0.75 -20.48 40.26
N PRO A 180 0.14 -21.57 40.75
CA PRO A 180 -0.84 -21.50 41.83
C PRO A 180 -0.19 -20.95 43.11
N GLU A 181 -0.78 -19.90 43.67
CA GLU A 181 -0.82 -19.70 45.12
C GLU A 181 -1.99 -20.50 45.69
#